data_AF-A0A353D6T9-F1
#
_entry.id   AF-A0A353D6T9-F1
#
_cell.length_a   1.000
_cell.length_b   1.000
_cell.length_c   1.000
_cell.angle_alpha   90.00
_cell.angle_beta   90.00
_cell.angle_gamma   90.00
#
_symmetry.space_group_name_H-M   'P 1'
#
loop_
_entity.id
_entity.type
_entity.pdbx_description
1 polymer ?
#
loop_
_entity_poly.entity_id
_entity_poly.type
_entity_poly.pdbx_seq_one_letter_code
_entity_poly.pdbx_strand_id
1 'polypeptide(L)'
;MVLDSTLISALIVLLLGLIAFVFFTWSNTRGAREHTENIFQQQHLVRTSPDVHRLSQAVHLLRPSVRLGFDYIIKQDDGKLPYISEWDTGGSMPTQAELDDALKKVAAIDCTGYAAMRRSEYPSIEEQLDAAFKARHGDTAEQEMLDNRIQQTKEKYPKSDNAL
;
A
#
# COMPACT_ATOMS: atom_id res chain seq x y z
N MET A 1 10.74 0.43 61.67
CA MET A 1 11.64 0.80 60.55
C MET A 1 11.12 2.12 60.02
N VAL A 2 11.76 3.24 60.39
CA VAL A 2 11.35 4.57 59.89
C VAL A 2 11.95 4.70 58.50
N LEU A 3 11.12 4.87 57.47
CA LEU A 3 11.64 5.13 56.12
C LEU A 3 12.40 6.47 56.16
N ASP A 4 13.66 6.44 55.76
CA ASP A 4 14.48 7.64 55.65
C ASP A 4 13.92 8.55 54.54
N SER A 5 13.86 9.85 54.81
CA SER A 5 13.31 10.87 53.92
C SER A 5 13.99 10.90 52.54
N THR A 6 15.26 10.53 52.50
CA THR A 6 16.07 10.36 51.28
C THR A 6 15.61 9.18 50.44
N LEU A 7 15.28 8.05 51.08
CA LEU A 7 14.76 6.84 50.45
C LEU A 7 13.35 7.06 49.89
N ILE A 8 12.50 7.79 50.62
CA ILE A 8 11.16 8.19 50.14
C ILE A 8 11.30 9.10 48.91
N SER A 9 12.19 10.09 48.95
CA SER A 9 12.42 11.01 47.83
C SER A 9 12.94 10.27 46.59
N ALA A 10 13.88 9.33 46.76
CA ALA A 10 14.39 8.50 45.68
C ALA A 10 13.30 7.61 45.05
N LEU A 11 12.43 7.02 45.87
CA LEU A 11 11.30 6.22 45.38
C LEU A 11 10.29 7.07 44.61
N ILE A 12 10.00 8.29 45.04
CA ILE A 12 9.09 9.20 44.34
C ILE A 12 9.67 9.56 42.96
N VAL A 13 10.96 9.90 42.88
CA VAL A 13 11.62 10.22 41.60
C VAL A 13 11.58 9.02 40.64
N LEU A 14 11.85 7.82 41.16
CA LEU A 14 11.80 6.59 40.37
C LEU A 14 10.38 6.29 39.86
N LEU A 15 9.37 6.48 40.72
CA LEU A 15 7.97 6.30 40.36
C LEU A 15 7.52 7.31 39.28
N LEU A 16 7.91 8.58 39.41
CA LEU A 16 7.64 9.60 38.39
C LEU A 16 8.32 9.26 37.06
N GLY A 17 9.56 8.76 37.09
CA GLY A 17 10.27 8.28 35.89
C GLY A 17 9.54 7.13 35.20
N LEU A 18 9.05 6.15 35.97
CA LEU A 18 8.25 5.04 35.43
C LEU A 18 6.92 5.52 34.84
N ILE A 19 6.22 6.44 35.52
CA ILE A 19 4.97 7.02 35.01
C ILE A 19 5.21 7.76 33.70
N ALA A 20 6.26 8.58 33.61
CA ALA A 20 6.60 9.30 32.39
C ALA A 20 6.95 8.34 31.25
N PHE A 21 7.69 7.26 31.53
CA PHE A 21 8.02 6.23 30.55
C PHE A 21 6.79 5.49 30.03
N VAL A 22 5.89 5.06 30.93
CA VAL A 22 4.62 4.42 30.55
C VAL A 22 3.76 5.38 29.73
N PHE A 23 3.68 6.65 30.12
CA PHE A 23 2.92 7.65 29.38
C PHE A 23 3.48 7.86 27.97
N PHE A 24 4.80 8.01 27.82
CA PHE A 24 5.44 8.21 26.52
C PHE A 24 5.25 7.01 25.59
N THR A 25 5.45 5.80 26.10
CA THR A 25 5.24 4.56 25.33
C THR A 25 3.77 4.35 24.95
N TRP A 26 2.83 4.67 25.85
CA TRP A 26 1.39 4.60 25.55
C TRP A 26 0.98 5.64 24.49
N SER A 27 1.43 6.89 24.62
CA SER A 27 1.14 7.94 23.64
C SER A 27 1.69 7.58 22.26
N ASN A 28 2.92 7.05 22.19
CA ASN A 28 3.54 6.66 20.93
C ASN A 28 2.81 5.45 20.29
N THR A 29 2.43 4.45 21.08
CA THR A 29 1.68 3.29 20.58
C THR A 29 0.28 3.67 20.09
N ARG A 30 -0.37 4.65 20.74
CA ARG A 30 -1.65 5.19 20.29
C ARG A 30 -1.53 5.91 18.95
N GLY A 31 -0.53 6.79 18.79
CA GLY A 31 -0.29 7.46 17.51
C GLY A 31 0.04 6.46 16.39
N ALA A 32 0.88 5.46 16.66
CA ALA A 32 1.17 4.40 15.70
C ALA A 32 -0.08 3.60 15.29
N ARG A 33 -1.00 3.36 16.22
CA ARG A 33 -2.27 2.69 15.92
C ARG A 33 -3.16 3.51 14.98
N GLU A 34 -3.29 4.81 15.23
CA GLU A 34 -4.09 5.71 14.37
C GLU A 34 -3.52 5.76 12.94
N HIS A 35 -2.20 5.89 12.78
CA HIS A 35 -1.56 5.80 11.46
C HIS A 35 -1.79 4.45 10.78
N THR A 36 -1.69 3.35 11.53
CA THR A 36 -1.90 2.01 10.97
C THR A 36 -3.34 1.82 10.49
N GLU A 37 -4.31 2.34 11.24
CA GLU A 37 -5.72 2.32 10.88
C GLU A 37 -5.98 3.14 9.61
N ASN A 38 -5.42 4.34 9.51
CA ASN A 38 -5.52 5.18 8.31
C ASN A 38 -4.93 4.48 7.08
N ILE A 39 -3.73 3.91 7.20
CA ILE A 39 -3.10 3.15 6.10
C ILE A 39 -4.00 1.99 5.70
N PHE A 40 -4.55 1.24 6.65
CA PHE A 40 -5.44 0.12 6.35
C PHE A 40 -6.71 0.58 5.61
N GLN A 41 -7.37 1.63 6.08
CA GLN A 41 -8.57 2.17 5.45
C GLN A 41 -8.28 2.65 4.02
N GLN A 42 -7.17 3.36 3.81
CA GLN A 42 -6.78 3.84 2.49
C GLN A 42 -6.41 2.69 1.54
N GLN A 43 -5.68 1.68 2.02
CA GLN A 43 -5.37 0.48 1.24
C GLN A 43 -6.64 -0.32 0.89
N HIS A 44 -7.61 -0.37 1.79
CA HIS A 44 -8.90 -0.96 1.51
C HIS A 44 -9.65 -0.20 0.41
N LEU A 45 -9.74 1.14 0.51
CA LEU A 45 -10.38 1.99 -0.50
C LEU A 45 -9.73 1.86 -1.89
N VAL A 46 -8.40 1.80 -1.95
CA VAL A 46 -7.68 1.57 -3.20
C VAL A 46 -8.03 0.23 -3.85
N ARG A 47 -8.29 -0.81 -3.05
CA ARG A 47 -8.63 -2.14 -3.57
C ARG A 47 -10.08 -2.24 -4.02
N THR A 48 -10.98 -1.49 -3.40
CA THR A 48 -12.42 -1.54 -3.70
C THR A 48 -12.84 -0.55 -4.78
N SER A 49 -12.15 0.58 -4.91
CA SER A 49 -12.50 1.66 -5.83
C SER A 49 -11.43 1.87 -6.91
N PRO A 50 -11.72 1.54 -8.19
CA PRO A 50 -10.77 1.72 -9.29
C PRO A 50 -10.32 3.18 -9.48
N ASP A 51 -11.21 4.13 -9.22
CA ASP A 51 -10.90 5.56 -9.37
C ASP A 51 -9.93 6.05 -8.29
N VAL A 52 -10.08 5.55 -7.05
CA VAL A 52 -9.12 5.81 -5.95
C VAL A 52 -7.77 5.19 -6.28
N HIS A 53 -7.75 3.99 -6.86
CA HIS A 53 -6.51 3.35 -7.31
C HIS A 53 -5.77 4.20 -8.35
N ARG A 54 -6.48 4.66 -9.38
CA ARG A 54 -5.91 5.52 -10.44
C ARG A 54 -5.39 6.83 -9.90
N LEU A 55 -6.13 7.47 -8.98
CA LEU A 55 -5.68 8.71 -8.35
C LEU A 55 -4.41 8.49 -7.53
N SER A 56 -4.34 7.41 -6.76
CA SER A 56 -3.13 7.03 -6.01
C SER A 56 -1.92 6.81 -6.92
N GLN A 57 -2.11 6.12 -8.05
CA GLN A 57 -1.07 5.94 -9.07
C GLN A 57 -0.63 7.26 -9.69
N ALA A 58 -1.57 8.16 -10.01
CA ALA A 58 -1.26 9.48 -10.56
C ALA A 58 -0.43 10.31 -9.58
N VAL A 59 -0.77 10.30 -8.29
CA VAL A 59 0.04 10.94 -7.24
C VAL A 59 1.42 10.30 -7.16
N HIS A 60 1.52 8.98 -7.23
CA HIS A 60 2.81 8.28 -7.18
C HIS A 60 3.71 8.64 -8.36
N LEU A 61 3.16 8.77 -9.58
CA LEU A 61 3.91 9.23 -10.75
C LEU A 61 4.49 10.64 -10.57
N LEU A 62 3.71 11.55 -9.97
CA LEU A 62 4.12 12.94 -9.77
C LEU A 62 5.04 13.11 -8.56
N ARG A 63 4.83 12.33 -7.51
CA ARG A 63 5.52 12.43 -6.22
C ARG A 63 5.82 11.02 -5.67
N PRO A 64 6.87 10.34 -6.19
CA PRO A 64 7.17 8.96 -5.81
C PRO A 64 7.51 8.74 -4.33
N SER A 65 7.97 9.79 -3.64
CA SER A 65 8.35 9.74 -2.22
C SER A 65 7.17 9.81 -1.26
N VAL A 66 5.99 10.18 -1.75
CA VAL A 66 4.78 10.45 -0.95
C VAL A 66 3.93 9.19 -0.82
N ARG A 67 3.48 8.88 0.40
CA ARG A 67 2.82 7.63 0.78
C ARG A 67 1.37 7.83 1.19
N LEU A 68 0.48 7.05 0.59
CA LEU A 68 -0.94 7.06 0.90
C LEU A 68 -1.21 6.57 2.34
N GLY A 69 -2.06 7.30 3.06
CA GLY A 69 -2.44 7.01 4.45
C GLY A 69 -1.42 7.46 5.50
N PHE A 70 -0.28 8.00 5.07
CA PHE A 70 0.73 8.59 5.95
C PHE A 70 0.94 10.06 5.59
N ASP A 71 1.36 10.33 4.35
CA ASP A 71 1.67 11.66 3.84
C ASP A 71 0.46 12.37 3.23
N TYR A 72 -0.54 11.60 2.77
CA TYR A 72 -1.78 12.13 2.21
C TYR A 72 -2.93 11.15 2.35
N ILE A 73 -4.15 11.65 2.32
CA ILE A 73 -5.39 10.86 2.46
C ILE A 73 -6.31 11.15 1.27
N ILE A 74 -6.89 10.11 0.69
CA ILE A 74 -7.93 10.21 -0.33
C ILE A 74 -9.29 9.98 0.34
N LYS A 75 -10.27 10.81 -0.03
CA LYS A 75 -11.69 10.63 0.32
C LYS A 75 -12.50 10.42 -0.96
N GLN A 76 -13.57 9.65 -0.81
CA GLN A 76 -14.56 9.41 -1.85
C GLN A 76 -15.94 9.62 -1.22
N ASP A 77 -16.62 10.66 -1.66
CA ASP A 77 -18.01 10.92 -1.27
C ASP A 77 -18.97 10.24 -2.25
N ASP A 78 -20.18 9.91 -1.79
CA ASP A 78 -21.21 9.32 -2.64
C ASP A 78 -21.52 10.20 -3.85
N GLY A 79 -21.32 9.63 -5.05
CA GLY A 79 -21.59 10.29 -6.32
C GLY A 79 -20.55 11.33 -6.77
N LYS A 80 -19.42 11.46 -6.07
CA LYS A 80 -18.30 12.32 -6.49
C LYS A 80 -17.05 11.52 -6.82
N LEU A 81 -16.20 12.09 -7.68
CA LEU A 81 -14.87 11.56 -7.94
C LEU A 81 -14.01 11.64 -6.67
N PRO A 82 -13.13 10.66 -6.45
CA PRO A 82 -12.22 10.69 -5.31
C PRO A 82 -11.27 11.88 -5.42
N TYR A 83 -10.91 12.44 -4.28
CA TYR A 83 -10.02 13.60 -4.19
C TYR A 83 -9.09 13.48 -2.99
N ILE A 84 -7.95 14.17 -3.07
CA ILE A 84 -6.98 14.24 -1.97
C ILE A 84 -7.54 15.22 -0.93
N SER A 85 -7.90 14.71 0.24
CA SER A 85 -8.49 15.52 1.30
C SER A 85 -7.44 16.14 2.23
N GLU A 86 -6.33 15.43 2.44
CA GLU A 86 -5.27 15.84 3.35
C GLU A 86 -3.92 15.64 2.68
N TRP A 87 -3.00 16.57 2.95
CA TRP A 87 -1.65 16.59 2.40
C TRP A 87 -0.70 17.07 3.50
N ASP A 88 -0.04 16.12 4.16
CA ASP A 88 0.83 16.35 5.32
C ASP A 88 2.29 16.15 4.93
N THR A 89 2.72 16.82 3.86
CA THR A 89 4.12 16.82 3.43
C THR A 89 4.66 18.23 3.37
N GLY A 90 5.98 18.37 3.52
CA GLY A 90 6.66 19.64 3.26
C GLY A 90 6.68 20.05 1.77
N GLY A 91 6.24 19.18 0.87
CA GLY A 91 6.17 19.46 -0.57
C GLY A 91 4.82 20.04 -1.00
N SER A 92 4.78 20.69 -2.16
CA SER A 92 3.53 21.18 -2.73
C SER A 92 2.66 20.03 -3.23
N MET A 93 1.37 20.10 -2.89
CA MET A 93 0.34 19.24 -3.47
C MET A 93 0.31 19.44 -4.99
N PRO A 94 0.22 18.35 -5.78
CA PRO A 94 0.07 18.45 -7.22
C PRO A 94 -1.12 19.31 -7.62
N THR A 95 -0.94 20.13 -8.65
CA THR A 95 -2.02 20.94 -9.20
C THR A 95 -3.03 20.06 -9.94
N GLN A 96 -4.26 20.55 -10.12
CA GLN A 96 -5.29 19.80 -10.86
C GLN A 96 -4.84 19.48 -12.30
N ALA A 97 -4.14 20.41 -12.96
CA ALA A 97 -3.64 20.19 -14.32
C ALA A 97 -2.58 19.08 -14.39
N GLU A 98 -1.68 19.00 -13.40
CA GLU A 98 -0.69 17.92 -13.30
C GLU A 98 -1.37 16.58 -13.02
N LEU A 99 -2.38 16.57 -12.14
CA LEU A 99 -3.16 15.37 -11.85
C LEU A 99 -3.93 14.88 -13.08
N ASP A 100 -4.56 15.78 -13.85
CA ASP A 100 -5.31 15.41 -15.05
C ASP A 100 -4.39 14.82 -16.13
N ASP A 101 -3.17 15.35 -16.30
CA ASP A 101 -2.15 14.79 -17.20
C ASP A 101 -1.67 13.41 -16.71
N ALA A 102 -1.39 13.27 -15.42
CA ALA A 102 -0.98 12.01 -14.82
C ALA A 102 -2.08 10.95 -14.92
N LEU A 103 -3.35 11.30 -14.68
CA LEU A 103 -4.49 10.40 -14.83
C LEU A 103 -4.65 9.89 -16.26
N LYS A 104 -4.39 10.72 -17.28
CA LYS A 104 -4.36 10.29 -18.68
C LYS A 104 -3.24 9.28 -18.94
N LYS A 105 -2.05 9.51 -18.38
CA LYS A 105 -0.91 8.58 -18.48
C LYS A 105 -1.22 7.24 -17.80
N VAL A 106 -1.78 7.26 -16.59
CA VAL A 106 -2.21 6.06 -15.87
C VAL A 106 -3.26 5.29 -16.67
N ALA A 107 -4.28 5.97 -17.20
CA ALA A 107 -5.31 5.33 -18.00
C ALA A 107 -4.75 4.68 -19.27
N ALA A 108 -3.77 5.31 -19.92
CA ALA A 108 -3.07 4.72 -21.06
C ALA A 108 -2.31 3.44 -20.65
N ILE A 109 -1.57 3.46 -19.54
CA ILE A 109 -0.85 2.30 -19.01
C ILE A 109 -1.81 1.17 -18.62
N ASP A 110 -2.94 1.48 -17.99
CA ASP A 110 -3.95 0.48 -17.62
C ASP A 110 -4.57 -0.20 -18.85
N CYS A 111 -4.72 0.51 -19.97
CA CYS A 111 -5.30 -0.04 -21.20
C CYS A 111 -4.29 -0.75 -22.10
N THR A 112 -3.03 -0.30 -22.14
CA THR A 112 -2.01 -0.80 -23.09
C THR A 112 -0.78 -1.41 -22.42
N GLY A 113 -0.73 -1.42 -21.09
CA GLY A 113 0.38 -2.00 -20.34
C GLY A 113 0.41 -3.51 -20.50
N TYR A 114 1.63 -4.06 -20.60
CA TYR A 114 1.82 -5.51 -20.71
C TYR A 114 1.09 -6.26 -19.59
N ALA A 115 0.97 -5.69 -18.39
CA ALA A 115 0.27 -6.31 -17.27
C ALA A 115 -1.24 -6.51 -17.56
N ALA A 116 -1.90 -5.51 -18.16
CA ALA A 116 -3.30 -5.61 -18.54
C ALA A 116 -3.50 -6.62 -19.68
N MET A 117 -2.65 -6.57 -20.70
CA MET A 117 -2.70 -7.51 -21.83
C MET A 117 -2.41 -8.96 -21.40
N ARG A 118 -1.45 -9.17 -20.49
CA ARG A 118 -1.18 -10.51 -19.94
C ARG A 118 -2.34 -11.02 -19.12
N ARG A 119 -3.06 -10.17 -18.37
CA ARG A 119 -4.11 -10.57 -17.43
C ARG A 119 -5.22 -11.43 -18.06
N SER A 120 -5.56 -11.19 -19.32
CA SER A 120 -6.60 -11.98 -20.02
C SER A 120 -6.14 -13.39 -20.40
N GLU A 121 -4.83 -13.61 -20.58
CA GLU A 121 -4.27 -14.87 -21.05
C GLU A 121 -3.47 -15.63 -19.98
N TYR A 122 -3.07 -14.94 -18.91
CA TYR A 122 -2.35 -15.51 -17.77
C TYR A 122 -3.22 -16.54 -17.04
N PRO A 123 -2.67 -17.68 -16.62
CA PRO A 123 -3.39 -18.61 -15.76
C PRO A 123 -3.77 -17.95 -14.43
N SER A 124 -4.90 -18.35 -13.89
CA SER A 124 -5.37 -17.90 -12.57
C SER A 124 -4.43 -18.37 -11.46
N ILE A 125 -4.53 -17.73 -10.29
CA ILE A 125 -3.77 -18.15 -9.10
C ILE A 125 -4.22 -19.55 -8.63
N GLU A 126 -5.51 -19.86 -8.75
CA GLU A 126 -6.07 -21.16 -8.37
C GLU A 126 -5.48 -22.30 -9.22
N GLU A 127 -5.46 -22.15 -10.54
CA GLU A 127 -4.83 -23.11 -11.45
C GLU A 127 -3.34 -23.33 -11.12
N GLN A 128 -2.60 -22.25 -10.86
CA GLN A 128 -1.19 -22.33 -10.51
C GLN A 128 -0.95 -23.07 -9.18
N LEU A 129 -1.81 -22.84 -8.18
CA LEU A 129 -1.73 -23.50 -6.88
C LEU A 129 -2.09 -24.98 -6.96
N ASP A 130 -3.12 -25.33 -7.75
CA ASP A 130 -3.52 -26.73 -7.95
C ASP A 130 -2.46 -27.53 -8.71
N ALA A 131 -1.90 -26.96 -9.77
CA ALA A 131 -0.78 -27.56 -10.50
C ALA A 131 0.46 -27.75 -9.60
N ALA A 132 0.79 -26.75 -8.77
CA ALA A 132 1.89 -26.85 -7.82
C ALA A 132 1.63 -27.93 -6.74
N PHE A 133 0.38 -28.11 -6.32
CA PHE A 133 -0.01 -29.18 -5.40
C PHE A 133 0.18 -30.56 -6.05
N LYS A 134 -0.33 -30.78 -7.26
CA LYS A 134 -0.17 -32.03 -8.03
C LYS A 134 1.30 -32.37 -8.29
N ALA A 135 2.12 -31.37 -8.62
CA ALA A 135 3.54 -31.56 -8.82
C ALA A 135 4.28 -32.04 -7.57
N ARG A 136 3.90 -31.56 -6.37
CA ARG A 136 4.44 -32.08 -5.10
C ARG A 136 4.11 -33.55 -4.85
N HIS A 137 3.06 -34.05 -5.49
CA HIS A 137 2.64 -35.45 -5.45
C HIS A 137 3.14 -36.27 -6.63
N GLY A 138 4.03 -35.71 -7.46
CA GLY A 138 4.71 -36.42 -8.56
C GLY A 138 4.07 -36.28 -9.94
N ASP A 139 2.98 -35.51 -10.07
CA ASP A 139 2.36 -35.21 -11.36
C ASP A 139 2.70 -33.78 -11.81
N THR A 140 3.70 -33.64 -12.69
CA THR A 140 4.20 -32.35 -13.18
C THR A 140 3.54 -31.87 -14.47
N ALA A 141 2.66 -32.68 -15.09
CA ALA A 141 2.16 -32.41 -16.44
C ALA A 141 1.41 -31.08 -16.54
N GLU A 142 0.58 -30.78 -15.54
CA GLU A 142 -0.17 -29.53 -15.48
C GLU A 142 0.72 -28.32 -15.20
N GLN A 143 1.75 -28.49 -14.35
CA GLN A 143 2.72 -27.43 -14.07
C GLN A 143 3.48 -27.05 -15.35
N GLU A 144 3.98 -28.03 -16.11
CA GLU A 144 4.69 -27.80 -17.37
C GLU A 144 3.80 -27.12 -18.41
N MET A 145 2.52 -27.50 -18.49
CA MET A 145 1.55 -26.84 -19.37
C MET A 145 1.34 -25.37 -18.98
N LEU A 146 1.17 -25.08 -17.69
CA LEU A 146 1.00 -23.71 -17.21
C LEU A 146 2.26 -22.87 -17.41
N ASP A 147 3.45 -23.42 -17.17
CA ASP A 147 4.71 -22.74 -17.39
C ASP A 147 4.90 -22.36 -18.87
N ASN A 148 4.56 -23.27 -19.80
CA ASN A 148 4.57 -22.99 -21.24
C ASN A 148 3.59 -21.87 -21.62
N ARG A 149 2.36 -21.91 -21.08
CA ARG A 149 1.35 -20.86 -21.32
C ARG A 149 1.82 -19.51 -20.78
N ILE A 150 2.43 -19.49 -19.60
CA ILE A 150 3.02 -18.29 -19.00
C ILE A 150 4.13 -17.75 -19.90
N GLN A 151 5.01 -18.61 -20.40
CA GLN A 151 6.10 -18.22 -21.29
C GLN A 151 5.57 -17.60 -22.59
N GLN A 152 4.63 -18.28 -23.27
CA GLN A 152 4.00 -17.76 -24.49
C GLN A 152 3.32 -16.41 -24.27
N THR A 153 2.62 -16.25 -23.14
CA THR A 153 1.97 -14.98 -22.76
C THR A 153 3.00 -13.87 -22.53
N LYS A 154 4.14 -14.19 -21.92
CA LYS A 154 5.24 -13.24 -21.69
C LYS A 154 5.94 -12.84 -22.99
N GLU A 155 6.10 -13.77 -23.92
CA GLU A 155 6.68 -13.53 -25.24
C GLU A 155 5.74 -12.69 -26.13
N LYS A 156 4.44 -12.98 -26.10
CA LYS A 156 3.41 -12.24 -26.83
C LYS A 156 3.27 -10.80 -26.33
N TYR A 157 3.39 -10.58 -25.02
CA TYR A 157 3.30 -9.27 -24.39
C TYR A 157 4.59 -8.97 -23.60
N PRO A 158 5.70 -8.61 -24.27
CA PRO A 158 6.99 -8.41 -23.61
C PRO A 158 6.94 -7.23 -22.64
N LYS A 159 7.78 -7.29 -21.60
CA LYS A 159 7.98 -6.15 -20.69
C LYS A 159 8.88 -5.15 -21.41
N SER A 160 8.35 -4.02 -21.84
CA SER A 160 9.18 -2.94 -22.40
C SER A 160 9.66 -2.02 -21.28
N ASP A 161 10.95 -1.69 -21.26
CA ASP A 161 11.54 -0.76 -20.28
C ASP A 161 11.01 0.68 -20.43
N ASN A 162 10.30 1.00 -21.52
CA ASN A 162 9.65 2.29 -21.79
C ASN A 162 8.26 2.45 -21.13
N ALA A 163 7.83 1.52 -20.27
CA ALA A 163 6.50 1.53 -19.65
C ALA A 163 6.50 1.99 -18.17
N LEU A 164 7.49 2.79 -17.77
CA LEU A 164 7.58 3.46 -16.48
C LEU A 164 7.42 4.98 -16.64
#